data_AF-A0A8F4J779-F1
#
_entry.id   AF-A0A8F4J779-F1
#
_cell.length_a   1.000
_cell.length_b   1.000
_cell.length_c   1.000
_cell.angle_alpha   90.00
_cell.angle_beta   90.00
_cell.angle_gamma   90.00
#
_symmetry.space_group_name_H-M   'P 1'
#
loop_
_entity.id
_entity.type
_entity.pdbx_description
1 polymer ?
#
loop_
_entity_poly.entity_id
_entity_poly.type
_entity_poly.pdbx_seq_one_letter_code
_entity_poly.pdbx_strand_id
1 'polypeptide(L)' 'MSEPTPVAELGYPEALAELESILDRLEHDEPDVDRVATDVTRAAELVQHCRGRISAARVKVEEVVGGLTPEAADPEADGS' A
#
# COMPACT_ATOMS: atom_id res chain seq x y z
N MET A 1 -11.01 3.56 -26.16
CA MET A 1 -10.88 4.01 -24.75
C MET A 1 -9.48 3.65 -24.32
N SER A 2 -8.72 4.57 -23.75
CA SER A 2 -7.38 4.26 -23.27
C SER A 2 -7.45 3.18 -22.20
N GLU A 3 -6.57 2.18 -22.28
CA GLU A 3 -6.42 1.17 -21.24
C GLU A 3 -5.97 1.86 -19.94
N PRO A 4 -6.49 1.46 -18.78
CA PRO A 4 -6.05 2.01 -17.51
C PRO A 4 -4.58 1.67 -17.28
N THR A 5 -3.81 2.63 -16.75
CA THR A 5 -2.40 2.45 -16.42
C THR A 5 -2.22 1.20 -15.54
N PRO A 6 -1.21 0.35 -15.80
CA PRO A 6 -0.94 -0.80 -14.94
C PRO A 6 -0.72 -0.38 -13.48
N VAL A 7 -1.34 -1.07 -12.50
CA VAL A 7 -1.23 -0.70 -11.08
C VAL A 7 0.23 -0.69 -10.58
N ALA A 8 1.09 -1.51 -11.18
CA ALA A 8 2.52 -1.57 -10.88
C ALA A 8 3.28 -0.26 -11.19
N GLU A 9 2.75 0.55 -12.11
CA GLU A 9 3.35 1.84 -12.51
C GLU A 9 2.83 3.01 -11.66
N LEU A 10 1.82 2.77 -10.81
CA LEU A 10 1.23 3.82 -9.98
C LEU A 10 2.07 4.10 -8.72
N GLY A 11 2.18 5.37 -8.37
CA GLY A 11 2.58 5.75 -7.02
C GLY A 11 1.45 5.49 -6.02
N TYR A 12 1.76 5.62 -4.72
CA TYR A 12 0.76 5.49 -3.67
C TYR A 12 -0.39 6.52 -3.79
N PRO A 13 -0.13 7.83 -3.96
CA PRO A 13 -1.22 8.81 -4.05
C PRO A 13 -2.05 8.64 -5.32
N GLU A 14 -1.45 8.24 -6.44
CA GLU A 14 -2.17 7.97 -7.69
C GLU A 14 -3.08 6.76 -7.55
N ALA A 15 -2.59 5.66 -6.96
CA ALA A 15 -3.39 4.47 -6.72
C ALA A 15 -4.56 4.72 -5.74
N LEU A 16 -4.34 5.59 -4.74
CA LEU A 16 -5.38 5.98 -3.79
C LEU A 16 -6.46 6.85 -4.46
N ALA A 17 -6.06 7.85 -5.26
CA ALA A 17 -6.99 8.70 -5.99
C ALA A 17 -7.84 7.90 -6.99
N GLU A 18 -7.26 6.90 -7.66
CA GLU A 18 -8.02 6.02 -8.55
C GLU A 18 -9.03 5.16 -7.76
N LEU A 19 -8.64 4.65 -6.59
CA LEU A 19 -9.52 3.88 -5.71
C LEU A 19 -10.72 4.72 -5.23
N GLU A 20 -10.49 5.97 -4.83
CA GLU A 20 -11.54 6.91 -4.45
C GLU A 20 -12.51 7.16 -5.62
N SER A 21 -12.00 7.34 -6.83
CA SER A 21 -12.84 7.50 -8.03
C SER A 21 -13.68 6.25 -8.34
N ILE A 22 -13.15 5.05 -8.07
CA ILE A 22 -13.92 3.81 -8.22
C ILE A 22 -15.05 3.74 -7.18
N LEU A 23 -14.75 4.08 -5.93
CA LEU A 23 -15.75 4.10 -4.86
C LEU A 23 -16.88 5.09 -5.16
N ASP A 24 -16.55 6.30 -5.61
CA ASP A 24 -17.55 7.30 -6.01
C ASP A 24 -18.49 6.77 -7.11
N ARG A 25 -17.95 6.06 -8.11
CA ARG A 25 -18.77 5.45 -9.17
C ARG A 25 -19.68 4.35 -8.64
N LEU A 26 -19.16 3.48 -7.78
CA LEU A 26 -19.95 2.39 -7.19
C LEU A 26 -21.09 2.92 -6.29
N GLU A 27 -20.91 4.09 -5.70
CA GLU A 27 -21.90 4.73 -4.81
C GLU A 27 -22.94 5.58 -5.55
N HIS A 28 -22.59 6.19 -6.69
CA HIS A 28 -23.42 7.21 -7.35
C HIS A 28 -24.00 6.81 -8.72
N ASP A 29 -23.44 5.80 -9.41
CA ASP A 29 -24.00 5.32 -10.69
C ASP A 29 -24.99 4.17 -10.45
N GLU A 30 -26.09 4.14 -11.22
CA GLU A 30 -27.03 3.02 -11.24
C GLU A 30 -26.29 1.80 -11.80
N PRO A 31 -25.87 0.82 -10.96
CA PRO A 31 -24.77 -0.03 -11.34
C PRO A 31 -25.23 -1.08 -12.35
N ASP A 32 -24.71 -0.99 -13.56
CA ASP A 32 -24.65 -2.15 -14.45
C ASP A 32 -23.78 -3.22 -13.75
N VAL A 33 -24.33 -4.40 -13.50
CA VAL A 33 -23.67 -5.49 -12.76
C VAL A 33 -22.31 -5.84 -13.39
N ASP A 34 -22.19 -5.76 -14.71
CA ASP A 34 -20.92 -6.03 -15.42
C ASP A 34 -19.88 -4.93 -15.16
N ARG A 35 -20.30 -3.68 -14.95
CA ARG A 35 -19.42 -2.58 -14.53
C ARG A 35 -18.97 -2.76 -13.08
N VAL A 36 -19.85 -3.17 -12.18
CA VAL A 36 -19.49 -3.41 -10.77
C VAL A 36 -18.39 -4.44 -10.65
N ALA A 37 -18.49 -5.56 -11.38
CA ALA A 37 -17.46 -6.60 -11.37
C ALA A 37 -16.09 -6.08 -11.84
N THR A 38 -16.08 -5.24 -12.87
CA THR A 38 -14.87 -4.62 -13.41
C THR A 38 -14.26 -3.62 -12.42
N ASP A 39 -15.07 -2.73 -11.86
CA ASP A 39 -14.65 -1.71 -10.90
C ASP A 39 -14.12 -2.35 -9.60
N VAL A 40 -14.79 -3.38 -9.08
CA VAL A 40 -14.34 -4.11 -7.88
C VAL A 40 -13.02 -4.86 -8.15
N THR A 41 -12.86 -5.46 -9.33
CA THR A 41 -11.61 -6.12 -9.71
C THR A 41 -10.46 -5.12 -9.72
N ARG A 42 -10.66 -3.96 -10.34
CA ARG A 42 -9.67 -2.88 -10.36
C ARG A 42 -9.37 -2.35 -8.96
N ALA A 43 -10.38 -2.14 -8.13
CA ALA A 43 -10.21 -1.72 -6.74
C ALA A 43 -9.36 -2.73 -5.94
N ALA A 44 -9.58 -4.04 -6.15
CA ALA A 44 -8.80 -5.07 -5.48
C ALA A 44 -7.31 -5.02 -5.86
N GLU A 45 -6.99 -4.79 -7.14
CA GLU A 45 -5.61 -4.60 -7.61
C GLU A 45 -4.94 -3.38 -6.94
N LEU A 46 -5.63 -2.25 -6.92
CA LEU A 46 -5.14 -1.01 -6.28
C LEU A 46 -4.90 -1.19 -4.79
N VAL A 47 -5.82 -1.85 -4.08
CA VAL A 47 -5.67 -2.14 -2.64
C VAL A 47 -4.47 -3.04 -2.38
N GLN A 48 -4.26 -4.08 -3.19
CA GLN A 48 -3.09 -4.94 -3.07
C GLN A 48 -1.78 -4.18 -3.29
N HIS A 49 -1.73 -3.32 -4.31
CA HIS A 49 -0.59 -2.46 -4.58
C HIS A 49 -0.28 -1.52 -3.41
N CYS A 50 -1.29 -0.80 -2.91
CA CYS A 50 -1.16 0.10 -1.76
C CYS A 50 -0.63 -0.64 -0.52
N ARG A 51 -1.16 -1.84 -0.22
CA ARG A 51 -0.69 -2.67 0.89
C ARG A 51 0.76 -3.10 0.73
N GLY A 52 1.16 -3.51 -0.49
CA GLY A 52 2.54 -3.86 -0.80
C GLY A 52 3.49 -2.70 -0.53
N ARG A 53 3.12 -1.48 -0.97
CA ARG A 53 3.91 -0.26 -0.72
C ARG A 53 4.03 0.07 0.77
N ILE A 54 2.94 -0.02 1.53
CA ILE A 54 2.96 0.22 2.98
C ILE A 54 3.87 -0.80 3.67
N SER A 55 3.80 -2.07 3.28
CA SER A 55 4.67 -3.11 3.86
C SER A 55 6.13 -2.85 3.55
N ALA A 56 6.47 -2.50 2.31
CA ALA A 56 7.84 -2.16 1.94
C ALA A 56 8.37 -0.93 2.71
N ALA A 57 7.51 0.08 2.88
CA ALA A 57 7.85 1.26 3.68
C ALA A 57 8.11 0.90 5.16
N ARG A 58 7.29 0.02 5.76
CA ARG A 58 7.49 -0.46 7.14
C ARG A 58 8.83 -1.17 7.30
N VAL A 59 9.17 -2.10 6.41
CA VAL A 59 10.46 -2.81 6.44
C VAL A 59 11.61 -1.81 6.35
N LYS A 60 11.52 -0.82 5.44
CA LYS A 60 12.54 0.21 5.30
C LYS A 60 12.73 1.04 6.58
N VAL A 61 11.64 1.37 7.26
CA VAL A 61 11.67 2.10 8.52
C VAL A 61 12.32 1.24 9.61
N GLU A 62 11.94 -0.03 9.73
CA GLU A 62 12.51 -0.97 10.70
C GLU A 62 14.02 -1.16 10.50
N GLU A 63 14.50 -1.30 9.25
CA GLU A 63 15.93 -1.34 8.93
C GLU A 63 16.67 -0.09 9.40
N VAL A 64 16.11 1.10 9.15
CA VAL A 64 16.72 2.37 9.53
C VAL A 64 16.75 2.50 11.04
N VAL A 65 15.66 2.19 11.74
CA VAL A 65 15.59 2.28 13.20
C VAL A 65 16.49 1.26 13.88
N GLY A 66 16.53 0.02 13.38
CA GLY A 66 17.40 -1.04 13.90
C GLY A 66 18.89 -0.75 13.70
N GLY A 67 19.25 -0.04 12.62
CA GLY A 67 20.63 0.45 12.42
C GLY A 67 21.01 1.62 13.33
N LEU A 68 20.03 2.29 13.96
CA LEU A 68 20.24 3.43 14.87
C LEU A 68 20.28 3.03 16.35
N THR A 69 19.86 1.81 16.71
CA THR A 69 20.05 1.30 18.08
C THR A 69 21.51 0.93 18.28
N PRO A 70 22.26 1.63 19.15
CA PRO A 70 23.59 1.17 19.54
C PRO A 70 23.40 -0.16 20.26
N GLU A 71 24.10 -1.19 19.81
CA GLU A 71 24.27 -2.43 20.56
C GLU A 71 24.60 -2.04 22.00
N ALA A 72 23.74 -2.45 22.93
CA ALA A 72 23.95 -2.21 24.35
C ALA A 72 25.32 -2.79 24.67
N ALA A 73 26.29 -1.91 24.91
CA ALA A 73 27.57 -2.26 25.48
C ALA A 73 27.26 -2.94 26.82
N ASP A 74 27.35 -4.28 26.85
CA ASP A 74 27.24 -5.08 28.06
C ASP A 74 28.27 -4.55 29.08
N PRO A 75 27.84 -4.01 30.24
CA PRO A 75 28.74 -3.73 31.33
C PRO A 75 29.04 -5.07 32.02
N GLU A 76 30.07 -5.77 31.56
CA GLU A 76 30.74 -6.84 32.30
C GLU A 76 31.35 -6.25 33.58
N ALA A 77 30.52 -6.08 34.61
CA ALA A 77 30.92 -5.74 35.96
C ALA A 77 30.00 -6.49 36.94
N ASP A 78 30.42 -7.71 37.31
CA ASP A 78 30.51 -8.19 38.70
C ASP A 78 30.78 -9.71 38.70
N GLY A 79 32.07 -10.07 38.73
CA GLY A 79 32.53 -11.41 39.03
C GLY A 79 33.49 -11.30 40.21
N SER A 80 33.10 -11.94 41.32
CA SER A 80 33.66 -11.88 42.68
C SER A 80 35.19 -11.99 42.83
#